data_AF-A0A9W9ZB15-F1
#
_entry.id   AF-A0A9W9ZB15-F1
#
_cell.length_a   1.000
_cell.length_b   1.000
_cell.length_c   1.000
_cell.angle_alpha   90.00
_cell.angle_beta   90.00
_cell.angle_gamma   90.00
#
_symmetry.space_group_name_H-M   'P 1'
#
loop_
_entity.id
_entity.type
_entity.pdbx_description
1 polymer ?
#
loop_
_entity_poly.entity_id
_entity_poly.type
_entity_poly.pdbx_seq_one_letter_code
_entity_poly.pdbx_strand_id
1 'polypeptide(L)'
;MLGQIYNEIGHYKESIRSYKRALEISQEIGDRKVESNAYRGLGDIYGCLEPQSGQGESYAKKALEISKQSGDKKDLAANYIGLAQLYSLRGRFKESLENHKLAVDIMKEIGTSMERQQLRFVSHLCNVPEALCTAERGRARALVDLMSKRFGIRERRNSNDICVDGLRELSIQNHSTIIFIAAVYKNIYFWVMEEGRIRFKLHKLESREESLTDLFEFAKKT
;
A
#
# COMPACT_ATOMS: atom_id res chain seq x y z
N MET A 1 -3.69 -7.95 -20.50
CA MET A 1 -2.34 -7.32 -20.53
C MET A 1 -2.36 -5.89 -21.01
N LEU A 2 -2.94 -5.56 -22.18
CA LEU A 2 -2.89 -4.19 -22.72
C LEU A 2 -3.45 -3.11 -21.77
N GLY A 3 -4.56 -3.41 -21.08
CA GLY A 3 -5.11 -2.51 -20.06
C GLY A 3 -4.16 -2.21 -18.91
N GLN A 4 -3.40 -3.22 -18.44
CA GLN A 4 -2.42 -3.04 -17.38
C GLN A 4 -1.25 -2.17 -17.84
N ILE A 5 -0.71 -2.44 -19.04
CA ILE A 5 0.38 -1.66 -19.62
C ILE A 5 -0.01 -0.18 -19.72
N TYR A 6 -1.20 0.11 -20.28
CA TYR A 6 -1.70 1.48 -20.36
C TYR A 6 -1.89 2.14 -18.99
N ASN A 7 -2.29 1.38 -17.96
CA ASN A 7 -2.41 1.91 -16.61
C ASN A 7 -1.04 2.30 -16.02
N GLU A 8 -0.02 1.45 -16.20
CA GLU A 8 1.33 1.69 -15.67
C GLU A 8 2.01 2.92 -16.29
N ILE A 9 1.70 3.21 -17.56
CA ILE A 9 2.19 4.40 -18.27
C ILE A 9 1.25 5.63 -18.16
N GLY A 10 0.14 5.53 -17.41
CA GLY A 10 -0.78 6.65 -17.14
C GLY A 10 -1.80 6.96 -18.24
N HIS A 11 -1.92 6.11 -19.27
CA HIS A 11 -2.92 6.21 -20.34
C HIS A 11 -4.27 5.64 -19.90
N TYR A 12 -4.93 6.31 -18.96
CA TYR A 12 -6.11 5.77 -18.30
C TYR A 12 -7.32 5.57 -19.23
N LYS A 13 -7.51 6.40 -20.26
CA LYS A 13 -8.64 6.26 -21.20
C LYS A 13 -8.52 4.98 -22.04
N GLU A 14 -7.34 4.71 -22.55
CA GLU A 14 -6.99 3.52 -23.32
C GLU A 14 -7.00 2.26 -22.44
N SER A 15 -6.57 2.41 -21.20
CA SER A 15 -6.66 1.35 -20.19
C SER A 15 -8.12 0.97 -19.90
N ILE A 16 -9.00 1.94 -19.64
CA ILE A 16 -10.44 1.71 -19.42
C ILE A 16 -11.06 1.04 -20.65
N ARG A 17 -10.78 1.52 -21.86
CA ARG A 17 -11.30 0.92 -23.09
C ARG A 17 -10.86 -0.54 -23.23
N SER A 18 -9.59 -0.82 -22.94
CA SER A 18 -9.03 -2.17 -23.02
C SER A 18 -9.66 -3.11 -21.99
N TYR A 19 -9.86 -2.65 -20.74
CA TYR A 19 -10.50 -3.46 -19.71
C TYR A 19 -12.00 -3.68 -19.97
N LYS A 20 -12.73 -2.68 -20.48
CA LYS A 20 -14.14 -2.86 -20.88
C LYS A 20 -14.28 -3.88 -22.00
N ARG A 21 -13.40 -3.83 -23.02
CA ARG A 21 -13.39 -4.83 -24.09
C ARG A 21 -13.05 -6.23 -23.58
N ALA A 22 -12.07 -6.34 -22.67
CA ALA A 22 -11.74 -7.62 -22.04
C ALA A 22 -12.92 -8.17 -21.23
N LEU A 23 -13.66 -7.29 -20.55
CA LEU A 23 -14.84 -7.64 -19.78
C LEU A 23 -15.95 -8.20 -20.69
N GLU A 24 -16.30 -7.49 -21.77
CA GLU A 24 -17.30 -7.93 -22.76
C GLU A 24 -16.98 -9.33 -23.29
N ILE A 25 -15.75 -9.54 -23.79
CA ILE A 25 -15.31 -10.84 -24.32
C ILE A 25 -15.34 -11.92 -23.24
N SER A 26 -14.85 -11.62 -22.03
CA SER A 26 -14.83 -12.60 -20.94
C SER A 26 -16.23 -13.05 -20.51
N GLN A 27 -17.22 -12.15 -20.58
CA GLN A 27 -18.61 -12.46 -20.30
C GLN A 27 -19.25 -13.30 -21.40
N GLU A 28 -18.93 -13.03 -22.67
CA GLU A 28 -19.39 -13.84 -23.81
C GLU A 28 -18.87 -15.28 -23.76
N ILE A 29 -17.60 -15.48 -23.41
CA ILE A 29 -16.98 -16.82 -23.38
C ILE A 29 -17.06 -17.51 -22.01
N GLY A 30 -17.55 -16.82 -20.97
CA GLY A 30 -17.64 -17.34 -19.61
C GLY A 30 -16.32 -17.45 -18.84
N ASP A 31 -15.27 -16.72 -19.23
CA ASP A 31 -13.98 -16.71 -18.54
C ASP A 31 -14.02 -15.82 -17.29
N ARG A 32 -14.40 -16.43 -16.16
CA ARG A 32 -14.51 -15.75 -14.85
C ARG A 32 -13.21 -15.13 -14.36
N LYS A 33 -12.05 -15.70 -14.72
CA LYS A 33 -10.76 -15.19 -14.27
C LYS A 33 -10.41 -13.90 -15.00
N VAL A 34 -10.63 -13.85 -16.32
CA VAL A 34 -10.44 -12.62 -17.09
C VAL A 34 -11.48 -11.58 -16.67
N GLU A 35 -12.72 -11.99 -16.42
CA GLU A 35 -13.78 -11.10 -15.95
C GLU A 35 -13.42 -10.42 -14.62
N SER A 36 -12.97 -11.21 -13.62
CA SER A 36 -12.52 -10.68 -12.32
C SER A 36 -11.34 -9.72 -12.49
N ASN A 37 -10.33 -10.09 -13.27
CA ASN A 37 -9.17 -9.25 -13.51
C ASN A 37 -9.51 -7.93 -14.22
N ALA A 38 -10.46 -7.95 -15.16
CA ALA A 38 -10.92 -6.75 -15.83
C ALA A 38 -11.66 -5.81 -14.87
N TYR A 39 -12.53 -6.35 -14.01
CA TYR A 39 -13.19 -5.57 -12.97
C TYR A 39 -12.22 -4.99 -11.94
N ARG A 40 -11.21 -5.76 -11.51
CA ARG A 40 -10.17 -5.26 -10.60
C ARG A 40 -9.40 -4.10 -11.22
N GLY A 41 -8.98 -4.24 -12.48
CA GLY A 41 -8.27 -3.18 -13.22
C GLY A 41 -9.11 -1.91 -13.37
N LEU A 42 -10.41 -2.02 -13.65
CA LEU A 42 -11.31 -0.86 -13.64
C LEU A 42 -11.44 -0.25 -12.25
N GLY A 43 -11.54 -1.08 -11.20
CA GLY A 43 -11.56 -0.65 -9.81
C GLY A 43 -10.35 0.22 -9.45
N ASP A 44 -9.14 -0.25 -9.80
CA ASP A 44 -7.89 0.44 -9.55
C ASP A 44 -7.83 1.81 -10.25
N ILE A 45 -8.21 1.87 -11.54
CA ILE A 45 -8.21 3.11 -12.33
C ILE A 45 -9.21 4.12 -11.76
N TYR A 46 -10.46 3.70 -11.55
CA TYR A 46 -11.49 4.60 -11.01
C TYR A 46 -11.18 5.02 -9.57
N GLY A 47 -10.55 4.17 -8.77
CA GLY A 47 -10.05 4.54 -7.45
C GLY A 47 -8.96 5.61 -7.47
N CYS A 48 -8.16 5.66 -8.54
CA CYS A 48 -7.11 6.66 -8.71
C CYS A 48 -7.62 7.96 -9.34
N LEU A 49 -8.51 7.87 -10.33
CA LEU A 49 -9.07 9.03 -11.04
C LEU A 49 -10.16 9.73 -10.24
N GLU A 50 -10.99 8.95 -9.54
CA GLU A 50 -12.15 9.45 -8.81
C GLU A 50 -12.19 8.84 -7.39
N PRO A 51 -11.22 9.16 -6.51
CA PRO A 51 -11.12 8.53 -5.19
C PRO A 51 -12.38 8.70 -4.33
N GLN A 52 -13.08 9.83 -4.51
CA GLN A 52 -14.32 10.19 -3.81
C GLN A 52 -15.58 9.50 -4.40
N SER A 53 -15.50 8.96 -5.62
CA SER A 53 -16.61 8.29 -6.31
C SER A 53 -16.76 6.85 -5.82
N GLY A 54 -17.97 6.38 -5.53
CA GLY A 54 -18.20 4.98 -5.15
C GLY A 54 -17.86 3.94 -6.24
N GLN A 55 -17.55 4.39 -7.46
CA GLN A 55 -17.39 3.54 -8.64
C GLN A 55 -16.24 2.55 -8.56
N GLY A 56 -15.04 2.99 -8.14
CA GLY A 56 -13.87 2.09 -8.03
C GLY A 56 -14.11 0.94 -7.05
N GLU A 57 -14.71 1.24 -5.89
CA GLU A 57 -15.08 0.23 -4.90
C GLU A 57 -16.15 -0.73 -5.42
N SER A 58 -17.13 -0.24 -6.19
CA SER A 58 -18.15 -1.09 -6.82
C SER A 58 -17.53 -2.12 -7.77
N TYR A 59 -16.59 -1.69 -8.62
CA TYR A 59 -15.87 -2.60 -9.52
C TYR A 59 -14.99 -3.60 -8.78
N ALA A 60 -14.23 -3.17 -7.77
CA ALA A 60 -13.41 -4.07 -6.97
C ALA A 60 -14.23 -5.11 -6.19
N LYS A 61 -15.42 -4.72 -5.67
CA LYS A 61 -16.34 -5.66 -5.02
C LYS A 61 -16.89 -6.71 -6.00
N LYS A 62 -17.23 -6.32 -7.23
CA LYS A 62 -17.63 -7.27 -8.29
C LYS A 62 -16.50 -8.25 -8.62
N ALA A 63 -15.27 -7.77 -8.75
CA ALA A 63 -14.10 -8.61 -8.98
C ALA A 63 -13.89 -9.64 -7.84
N LEU A 64 -14.07 -9.20 -6.59
CA LEU A 64 -14.00 -10.05 -5.41
C LEU A 64 -15.12 -11.11 -5.38
N GLU A 65 -16.35 -10.74 -5.76
CA GLU A 65 -17.47 -11.68 -5.84
C GLU A 65 -17.20 -12.79 -6.88
N ILE A 66 -16.74 -12.40 -8.07
CA ILE A 66 -16.44 -13.35 -9.15
C ILE A 66 -15.28 -14.28 -8.76
N SER A 67 -14.22 -13.75 -8.14
CA SER A 67 -13.10 -14.58 -7.69
C SER A 67 -13.47 -15.55 -6.55
N LYS A 68 -14.43 -15.20 -5.69
CA LYS A 68 -15.00 -16.15 -4.72
C LYS A 68 -15.76 -17.28 -5.42
N GLN A 69 -16.49 -16.98 -6.49
CA GLN A 69 -17.23 -17.98 -7.26
C GLN A 69 -16.31 -18.88 -8.09
N SER A 70 -15.18 -18.35 -8.61
CA SER A 70 -14.25 -19.12 -9.44
C SER A 70 -13.39 -20.12 -8.65
N GLY A 71 -13.18 -19.88 -7.35
CA GLY A 71 -12.34 -20.72 -6.49
C GLY A 71 -10.83 -20.57 -6.73
N ASP A 72 -10.39 -19.66 -7.62
CA ASP A 72 -8.96 -19.37 -7.81
C ASP A 72 -8.44 -18.55 -6.62
N LYS A 73 -7.76 -19.24 -5.69
CA LYS A 73 -7.19 -18.62 -4.48
C LYS A 73 -6.20 -17.49 -4.78
N LYS A 74 -5.43 -17.58 -5.88
CA LYS A 74 -4.48 -16.51 -6.24
C LYS A 74 -5.22 -15.27 -6.68
N ASP A 75 -6.23 -15.46 -7.53
CA ASP A 75 -7.09 -14.36 -8.00
C ASP A 75 -7.88 -13.73 -6.85
N LEU A 76 -8.41 -14.55 -5.94
CA LEU A 76 -9.09 -14.09 -4.73
C LEU A 76 -8.18 -13.23 -3.84
N ALA A 77 -6.94 -13.69 -3.57
CA ALA A 77 -5.97 -12.91 -2.81
C ALA A 77 -5.63 -11.58 -3.51
N ALA A 78 -5.44 -11.58 -4.83
CA ALA A 78 -5.18 -10.37 -5.60
C ALA A 78 -6.35 -9.37 -5.52
N ASN A 79 -7.59 -9.85 -5.53
CA ASN A 79 -8.77 -9.00 -5.38
C ASN A 79 -8.90 -8.38 -3.97
N TYR A 80 -8.58 -9.15 -2.93
CA TYR A 80 -8.46 -8.60 -1.56
C TYR A 80 -7.39 -7.52 -1.46
N ILE A 81 -6.24 -7.68 -2.14
CA ILE A 81 -5.18 -6.67 -2.20
C ILE A 81 -5.68 -5.39 -2.89
N GLY A 82 -6.32 -5.51 -4.06
CA GLY A 82 -6.84 -4.35 -4.79
C GLY A 82 -7.87 -3.57 -3.96
N LEU A 83 -8.78 -4.27 -3.28
CA LEU A 83 -9.76 -3.63 -2.39
C LEU A 83 -9.08 -2.95 -1.19
N ALA A 84 -8.04 -3.57 -0.62
CA ALA A 84 -7.26 -2.98 0.46
C ALA A 84 -6.54 -1.69 0.04
N GLN A 85 -6.00 -1.66 -1.18
CA GLN A 85 -5.38 -0.46 -1.75
C GLN A 85 -6.40 0.66 -1.95
N LEU A 86 -7.60 0.35 -2.47
CA LEU A 86 -8.68 1.32 -2.60
C LEU A 86 -9.11 1.91 -1.26
N TYR A 87 -9.24 1.08 -0.23
CA TYR A 87 -9.54 1.56 1.12
C TYR A 87 -8.41 2.42 1.69
N SER A 88 -7.15 2.06 1.45
CA SER A 88 -6.01 2.89 1.85
C SER A 88 -6.03 4.26 1.17
N LEU A 89 -6.37 4.34 -0.13
CA LEU A 89 -6.50 5.60 -0.87
C LEU A 89 -7.61 6.50 -0.31
N ARG A 90 -8.62 5.91 0.32
CA ARG A 90 -9.74 6.62 0.98
C ARG A 90 -9.53 6.91 2.46
N GLY A 91 -8.36 6.57 3.01
CA GLY A 91 -8.09 6.69 4.45
C GLY A 91 -8.87 5.69 5.33
N ARG A 92 -9.50 4.68 4.72
CA ARG A 92 -10.25 3.60 5.39
C ARG A 92 -9.29 2.47 5.80
N PHE A 93 -8.39 2.82 6.72
CA PHE A 93 -7.25 1.96 7.08
C PHE A 93 -7.64 0.65 7.77
N LYS A 94 -8.72 0.65 8.56
CA LYS A 94 -9.22 -0.57 9.22
C LYS A 94 -9.66 -1.59 8.19
N GLU A 95 -10.50 -1.18 7.23
CA GLU A 95 -10.95 -2.07 6.17
C GLU A 95 -9.80 -2.49 5.25
N SER A 96 -8.85 -1.60 4.97
CA SER A 96 -7.64 -1.96 4.23
C SER A 96 -6.84 -3.07 4.93
N LEU A 97 -6.62 -2.94 6.24
CA LEU A 97 -5.90 -3.92 7.04
C LEU A 97 -6.61 -5.28 7.08
N GLU A 98 -7.93 -5.30 7.23
CA GLU A 98 -8.74 -6.52 7.22
C GLU A 98 -8.61 -7.26 5.89
N ASN A 99 -8.73 -6.54 4.78
CA ASN A 99 -8.60 -7.13 3.44
C ASN A 99 -7.17 -7.63 3.18
N HIS A 100 -6.14 -6.91 3.63
CA HIS A 100 -4.77 -7.38 3.56
C HIS A 100 -4.53 -8.65 4.38
N LYS A 101 -5.09 -8.75 5.59
CA LYS A 101 -5.02 -9.97 6.42
C LYS A 101 -5.63 -11.17 5.71
N LEU A 102 -6.82 -11.00 5.14
CA LEU A 102 -7.49 -12.05 4.36
C LEU A 102 -6.63 -12.51 3.17
N ALA A 103 -6.02 -11.58 2.44
CA ALA A 103 -5.09 -11.92 1.36
C ALA A 103 -3.84 -12.67 1.87
N VAL A 104 -3.26 -12.27 3.01
CA VAL A 104 -2.11 -12.96 3.62
C VAL A 104 -2.46 -14.39 4.02
N ASP A 105 -3.64 -14.60 4.60
CA ASP A 105 -4.09 -15.91 5.03
C ASP A 105 -4.31 -16.84 3.84
N ILE A 106 -4.92 -16.35 2.75
CA ILE A 106 -5.05 -17.12 1.50
C ILE A 106 -3.67 -17.42 0.90
N MET A 107 -2.74 -16.44 0.87
CA MET A 107 -1.35 -16.64 0.44
C MET A 107 -0.58 -17.62 1.33
N LYS A 108 -0.99 -17.77 2.60
CA LYS A 108 -0.46 -18.77 3.50
C LYS A 108 -0.86 -20.18 3.07
N GLU A 109 -2.13 -20.37 2.73
CA GLU A 109 -2.66 -21.66 2.27
C GLU A 109 -2.03 -22.12 0.94
N ILE A 110 -1.74 -21.21 0.01
CA ILE A 110 -1.13 -21.55 -1.29
C ILE A 110 0.40 -21.66 -1.26
N GLY A 111 1.04 -21.38 -0.11
CA GLY A 111 2.49 -21.56 0.06
C GLY A 111 3.39 -20.50 -0.61
N THR A 112 2.87 -19.36 -1.09
CA THR A 112 3.69 -18.34 -1.76
C THR A 112 4.41 -17.45 -0.73
N SER A 113 5.72 -17.65 -0.58
CA SER A 113 6.56 -16.97 0.44
C SER A 113 6.85 -15.50 0.10
N MET A 114 7.13 -15.20 -1.17
CA MET A 114 7.59 -13.87 -1.62
C MET A 114 6.48 -12.81 -1.60
N GLU A 115 5.30 -13.15 -2.14
CA GLU A 115 4.13 -12.27 -2.19
C GLU A 115 3.61 -11.95 -0.78
N ARG A 116 3.71 -12.92 0.14
CA ARG A 116 3.32 -12.75 1.55
C ARG A 116 4.17 -11.70 2.28
N GLN A 117 5.48 -11.67 2.03
CA GLN A 117 6.37 -10.71 2.68
C GLN A 117 6.09 -9.28 2.20
N GLN A 118 5.91 -9.10 0.89
CA GLN A 118 5.53 -7.82 0.30
C GLN A 118 4.16 -7.35 0.81
N LEU A 119 3.19 -8.27 0.85
CA LEU A 119 1.84 -7.98 1.33
C LEU A 119 1.81 -7.61 2.81
N ARG A 120 2.58 -8.31 3.66
CA ARG A 120 2.74 -7.95 5.07
C ARG A 120 3.33 -6.57 5.24
N PHE A 121 4.35 -6.21 4.47
CA PHE A 121 4.94 -4.88 4.49
C PHE A 121 3.91 -3.80 4.14
N VAL A 122 3.14 -3.98 3.06
CA VAL A 122 2.08 -3.04 2.65
C VAL A 122 0.94 -2.96 3.67
N SER A 123 0.54 -4.09 4.24
CA SER A 123 -0.45 -4.14 5.31
C SER A 123 -0.03 -3.37 6.54
N HIS A 124 1.27 -3.39 6.89
CA HIS A 124 1.80 -2.57 7.96
C HIS A 124 1.78 -1.10 7.56
N LEU A 125 2.13 -0.73 6.32
CA LEU A 125 2.05 0.65 5.80
C LEU A 125 0.65 1.27 5.93
N CYS A 126 -0.41 0.47 5.81
CA CYS A 126 -1.80 0.91 5.96
C CYS A 126 -2.23 1.10 7.44
N ASN A 127 -1.48 0.60 8.41
CA ASN A 127 -1.64 0.94 9.82
C ASN A 127 -0.59 2.02 10.19
N VAL A 128 -0.92 3.30 9.95
CA VAL A 128 -0.02 4.46 10.08
C VAL A 128 0.97 4.38 11.28
N PRO A 129 0.54 4.03 12.51
CA PRO A 129 1.44 3.88 13.64
C PRO A 129 2.32 2.61 13.60
N GLU A 130 1.78 1.47 13.19
CA GLU A 130 2.50 0.19 13.19
C GLU A 130 3.45 0.04 11.98
N ALA A 131 3.09 0.64 10.84
CA ALA A 131 3.97 0.93 9.70
C ALA A 131 5.26 1.60 10.17
N LEU A 132 5.05 2.66 10.95
CA LEU A 132 6.08 3.54 11.41
C LEU A 132 7.03 2.80 12.35
N CYS A 133 6.48 2.10 13.35
CA CYS A 133 7.28 1.24 14.22
C CYS A 133 8.06 0.19 13.45
N THR A 134 7.44 -0.47 12.48
CA THR A 134 8.13 -1.52 11.72
C THR A 134 9.29 -0.95 10.89
N ALA A 135 9.10 0.21 10.27
CA ALA A 135 10.15 0.91 9.55
C ALA A 135 11.30 1.37 10.48
N GLU A 136 10.97 1.94 11.64
CA GLU A 136 11.96 2.35 12.65
C GLU A 136 12.73 1.17 13.24
N ARG A 137 12.04 0.06 13.51
CA ARG A 137 12.67 -1.21 13.92
C ARG A 137 13.67 -1.69 12.88
N GLY A 138 13.31 -1.59 11.60
CA GLY A 138 14.20 -1.89 10.47
C GLY A 138 15.44 -1.00 10.43
N ARG A 139 15.27 0.32 10.56
CA ARG A 139 16.38 1.29 10.61
C ARG A 139 17.30 1.05 11.80
N ALA A 140 16.73 0.88 13.00
CA ALA A 140 17.49 0.64 14.22
C ALA A 140 18.31 -0.66 14.12
N ARG A 141 17.73 -1.73 13.56
CA ARG A 141 18.46 -2.99 13.34
C ARG A 141 19.59 -2.83 12.31
N ALA A 142 19.34 -2.16 11.19
CA ALA A 142 20.38 -1.88 10.20
C ALA A 142 21.54 -1.04 10.78
N LEU A 143 21.24 -0.05 11.62
CA LEU A 143 22.24 0.74 12.32
C LEU A 143 23.02 -0.12 13.32
N VAL A 144 22.35 -0.96 14.12
CA VAL A 144 23.01 -1.88 15.07
C VAL A 144 23.93 -2.86 14.34
N ASP A 145 23.49 -3.42 13.21
CA ASP A 145 24.29 -4.33 12.40
C ASP A 145 25.54 -3.61 11.84
N LEU A 146 25.37 -2.36 11.39
CA LEU A 146 26.48 -1.52 10.91
C LEU A 146 27.47 -1.18 12.03
N MET A 147 26.98 -0.77 13.20
CA MET A 147 27.80 -0.44 14.37
C MET A 147 28.54 -1.68 14.90
N SER A 148 27.89 -2.83 14.90
CA SER A 148 28.50 -4.13 15.25
C SER A 148 29.64 -4.47 14.29
N LYS A 149 29.43 -4.26 12.98
CA LYS A 149 30.42 -4.57 11.95
C LYS A 149 31.62 -3.62 11.96
N ARG A 150 31.40 -2.33 12.26
CA ARG A 150 32.44 -1.30 12.19
C ARG A 150 33.21 -1.11 13.49
N PHE A 151 32.56 -1.29 14.63
CA PHE A 151 33.10 -0.94 15.94
C PHE A 151 33.09 -2.11 16.94
N GLY A 152 32.59 -3.29 16.55
CA GLY A 152 32.55 -4.47 17.43
C GLY A 152 31.57 -4.37 18.59
N ILE A 153 30.71 -3.34 18.61
CA ILE A 153 29.75 -3.08 19.69
C ILE A 153 28.58 -4.06 19.58
N ARG A 154 28.41 -4.94 20.57
CA ARG A 154 27.25 -5.86 20.66
C ARG A 154 26.22 -5.30 21.66
N GLU A 155 25.54 -4.21 21.33
CA GLU A 155 24.37 -3.82 22.11
C GLU A 155 23.16 -4.68 21.75
N ARG A 156 22.71 -5.50 22.71
CA ARG A 156 21.39 -6.15 22.68
C ARG A 156 20.36 -5.21 23.29
N ARG A 157 19.98 -4.14 22.58
CA ARG A 157 18.64 -3.58 22.80
C ARG A 157 17.68 -4.27 21.85
N ASN A 158 16.63 -4.88 22.39
CA ASN A 158 15.62 -5.51 21.57
C ASN A 158 14.95 -4.43 20.73
N SER A 159 15.09 -4.51 19.40
CA SER A 159 14.40 -3.59 18.47
C SER A 159 12.89 -3.54 18.71
N ASN A 160 12.32 -4.56 19.36
CA ASN A 160 10.90 -4.65 19.67
C ASN A 160 10.37 -3.50 20.54
N ASP A 161 11.25 -2.79 21.27
CA ASP A 161 10.88 -1.70 22.18
C ASP A 161 10.48 -0.40 21.44
N ILE A 162 10.75 -0.28 20.13
CA ILE A 162 10.30 0.87 19.35
C ILE A 162 8.79 0.71 19.10
N CYS A 163 7.99 1.40 19.92
CA CYS A 163 6.55 1.52 19.81
C CYS A 163 6.15 2.97 19.46
N VAL A 164 4.92 3.12 18.97
CA VAL A 164 4.33 4.41 18.57
C VAL A 164 4.29 5.34 19.77
N ASP A 165 3.92 4.80 20.92
CA ASP A 165 3.78 5.56 22.16
C ASP A 165 5.13 6.14 22.59
N GLY A 166 6.22 5.38 22.47
CA GLY A 166 7.57 5.87 22.71
C GLY A 166 7.99 6.99 21.73
N LEU A 167 7.63 6.88 20.45
CA LEU A 167 7.88 7.95 19.47
C LEU A 167 7.06 9.20 19.77
N ARG A 168 5.80 9.04 20.22
CA ARG A 168 4.93 10.15 20.62
C ARG A 168 5.49 10.87 21.83
N GLU A 169 5.89 10.13 22.86
CA GLU A 169 6.53 10.69 24.05
C GLU A 169 7.79 11.47 23.69
N LEU A 170 8.64 10.93 22.81
CA LEU A 170 9.83 11.64 22.33
C LEU A 170 9.51 12.93 21.57
N SER A 171 8.47 12.91 20.72
CA SER A 171 8.03 14.11 20.00
C SER A 171 7.51 15.19 20.95
N ILE A 172 6.75 14.80 21.98
CA ILE A 172 6.20 15.71 22.99
C ILE A 172 7.33 16.26 23.89
N GLN A 173 8.18 15.39 24.44
CA GLN A 173 9.24 15.76 25.38
C GLN A 173 10.28 16.68 24.75
N ASN A 174 10.63 16.43 23.49
CA ASN A 174 11.67 17.19 22.80
C ASN A 174 11.10 18.32 21.92
N HIS A 175 9.79 18.59 21.98
CA HIS A 175 9.09 19.55 21.11
C HIS A 175 9.50 19.42 19.64
N SER A 176 9.67 18.18 19.18
CA SER A 176 10.32 17.87 17.91
C SER A 176 9.33 17.34 16.89
N THR A 177 9.43 17.85 15.66
CA THR A 177 8.72 17.29 14.49
C THR A 177 9.52 16.12 13.92
N ILE A 178 8.92 14.93 13.88
CA ILE A 178 9.54 13.75 13.29
C ILE A 178 8.88 13.46 11.95
N ILE A 179 9.66 13.42 10.87
CA ILE A 179 9.16 13.13 9.52
C ILE A 179 9.70 11.77 9.08
N PHE A 180 8.80 10.91 8.66
CA PHE A 180 9.11 9.62 8.08
C PHE A 180 8.69 9.58 6.64
N ILE A 181 9.55 9.03 5.80
CA ILE A 181 9.37 8.97 4.36
C ILE A 181 9.55 7.52 3.92
N ALA A 182 8.60 6.99 3.16
CA ALA A 182 8.76 5.74 2.44
C ALA A 182 8.45 5.96 0.96
N ALA A 183 9.31 5.48 0.08
CA ALA A 183 9.08 5.48 -1.35
C ALA A 183 8.70 4.06 -1.80
N VAL A 184 7.52 3.91 -2.41
CA VAL A 184 7.06 2.63 -2.98
C VAL A 184 6.52 2.90 -4.38
N TYR A 185 7.15 2.31 -5.39
CA TYR A 185 6.89 2.60 -6.80
C TYR A 185 6.97 4.11 -7.10
N LYS A 186 5.91 4.71 -7.65
CA LYS A 186 5.79 6.16 -7.94
C LYS A 186 5.15 6.96 -6.80
N ASN A 187 5.03 6.39 -5.61
CA ASN A 187 4.38 7.03 -4.47
C ASN A 187 5.39 7.26 -3.34
N ILE A 188 5.40 8.48 -2.80
CA ILE A 188 6.09 8.83 -1.57
C ILE A 188 5.04 9.01 -0.47
N TYR A 189 5.23 8.28 0.60
CA TYR A 189 4.40 8.27 1.78
C TYR A 189 5.12 9.06 2.87
N PHE A 190 4.48 10.10 3.37
CA PHE A 190 4.97 10.92 4.47
C PHE A 190 4.15 10.68 5.72
N TRP A 191 4.83 10.46 6.84
CA TRP A 191 4.24 10.53 8.16
C TRP A 191 4.92 11.65 8.94
N VAL A 192 4.16 12.66 9.34
CA VAL A 192 4.64 13.81 10.11
C VAL A 192 4.08 13.71 11.51
N MET A 193 4.95 13.47 12.48
CA MET A 193 4.63 13.47 13.90
C MET A 193 5.00 14.81 14.51
N GLU A 194 4.03 15.51 15.08
CA GLU A 194 4.21 16.79 15.76
C GLU A 194 3.39 16.78 17.05
N GLU A 195 4.05 17.03 18.19
CA GLU A 195 3.44 16.97 19.53
C GLU A 195 2.67 15.65 19.78
N GLY A 196 3.22 14.52 19.31
CA GLY A 196 2.59 13.21 19.43
C GLY A 196 1.39 12.95 18.51
N ARG A 197 0.97 13.93 17.70
CA ARG A 197 -0.05 13.73 16.65
C ARG A 197 0.62 13.29 15.36
N ILE A 198 0.12 12.20 14.76
CA ILE A 198 0.62 11.68 13.49
C ILE A 198 -0.30 12.14 12.36
N ARG A 199 0.27 12.82 11.38
CA ARG A 199 -0.39 13.17 10.11
C ARG A 199 0.21 12.34 8.99
N PHE A 200 -0.62 11.92 8.05
CA PHE A 200 -0.21 11.14 6.89
C PHE A 200 -0.45 11.95 5.60
N LYS A 201 0.52 11.92 4.68
CA LYS A 201 0.39 12.50 3.34
C LYS A 201 0.94 11.53 2.30
N LEU A 202 0.24 11.45 1.17
CA LEU A 202 0.66 10.70 0.00
C LEU A 202 1.01 11.71 -1.09
N HIS A 203 2.22 11.57 -1.65
CA HIS A 203 2.67 12.32 -2.81
C HIS A 203 2.94 11.36 -3.95
N LYS A 204 2.45 11.68 -5.15
CA LYS A 204 2.77 10.92 -6.36
C LYS A 204 3.95 11.61 -7.03
N LEU A 205 5.05 10.89 -7.22
CA LEU A 205 6.18 11.36 -8.02
C LEU A 205 5.70 11.59 -9.45
N GLU A 206 5.67 12.85 -9.88
CA GLU A 206 5.51 13.21 -11.28
C GLU A 206 6.81 12.91 -12.05
N SER A 207 6.75 12.81 -13.38
CA SER A 207 7.89 12.47 -14.24
C SER A 207 9.00 13.53 -14.29
N ARG A 208 8.88 14.63 -13.54
CA ARG A 208 9.94 15.63 -13.35
C ARG A 208 10.77 15.27 -12.13
N GLU A 209 12.07 15.56 -12.19
CA GLU A 209 12.94 15.56 -11.01
C GLU A 209 12.42 16.61 -10.02
N GLU A 210 11.67 16.15 -9.01
CA GLU A 210 11.28 16.97 -7.87
C GLU A 210 12.42 16.99 -6.86
N SER A 211 12.77 18.19 -6.37
CA SER A 211 13.79 18.33 -5.34
C SER A 211 13.30 17.75 -4.01
N LEU A 212 14.20 17.13 -3.25
CA LEU A 212 13.91 16.71 -1.88
C LEU A 212 13.37 17.86 -1.02
N THR A 213 13.84 19.09 -1.25
CA THR A 213 13.39 20.28 -0.53
C THR A 213 11.90 20.55 -0.77
N ASP A 214 11.42 20.39 -2.01
CA ASP A 214 10.01 20.62 -2.37
C ASP A 214 9.11 19.56 -1.74
N LEU A 215 9.58 18.31 -1.70
CA LEU A 215 8.94 17.19 -1.03
C LEU A 215 8.85 17.40 0.48
N PHE A 216 9.89 17.95 1.12
CA PHE A 216 9.88 18.28 2.54
C PHE A 216 8.92 19.44 2.87
N GLU A 217 8.88 20.48 2.05
CA GLU A 217 7.92 21.58 2.18
C GLU A 217 6.48 21.10 1.99
N PHE A 218 6.24 20.22 1.02
CA PHE A 218 4.94 19.56 0.84
C PHE A 218 4.52 18.77 2.09
N ALA A 219 5.46 18.02 2.68
CA ALA A 219 5.21 17.28 3.91
C ALA A 219 4.82 18.21 5.07
N LYS A 220 5.40 19.41 5.17
CA LYS A 220 5.19 20.37 6.26
C LYS A 220 4.01 21.34 6.11
N LYS A 221 3.58 21.68 4.88
CA LYS A 221 2.46 22.64 4.68
C LYS A 221 1.16 22.17 5.36
N THR A 222 0.67 22.99 6.29
CA THR A 222 -0.58 22.82 7.08
C THR A 222 -1.82 22.71 6.22
#